data_AF-A0A5C8TF29-F1
#
_entry.id   AF-A0A5C8TF29-F1
#
_cell.length_a   1.000
_cell.length_b   1.000
_cell.length_c   1.000
_cell.angle_alpha   90.00
_cell.angle_beta   90.00
_cell.angle_gamma   90.00
#
_symmetry.space_group_name_H-M   'P 1'
#
loop_
_entity.id
_entity.type
_entity.pdbx_description
1 polymer ?
#
loop_
_entity_poly.entity_id
_entity_poly.type
_entity_poly.pdbx_seq_one_letter_code
_entity_poly.pdbx_strand_id
1 'polypeptide(L)' 'MRRYIFRAIRRDPDGMLGPDLYRQTFEAADDAGAVAAAKRIDLDLAALGANAVYVSAADGRAIWSLHAQDFPDPSL' A
#
# COMPACT_ATOMS: atom_id res chain seq x y z
N MET A 1 15.13 4.21 13.98
CA MET A 1 14.30 4.14 12.76
C MET A 1 14.22 2.69 12.32
N ARG A 2 13.15 2.30 11.63
CA ARG A 2 12.88 0.95 11.13
C ARG A 2 12.55 1.03 9.65
N ARG A 3 12.85 -0.04 8.92
CA ARG A 3 12.62 -0.13 7.48
C ARG A 3 11.26 -0.77 7.18
N TYR A 4 10.55 -0.17 6.24
CA TYR A 4 9.25 -0.59 5.75
C TYR A 4 9.24 -0.65 4.23
N ILE A 5 8.28 -1.41 3.72
CA ILE A 5 8.09 -1.61 2.28
C ILE A 5 6.65 -1.22 1.97
N PHE A 6 6.51 -0.20 1.13
CA PHE A 6 5.24 0.17 0.49
C PHE A 6 5.13 -0.55 -0.86
N ARG A 7 3.99 -1.17 -1.12
CA ARG A 7 3.69 -1.86 -2.38
C ARG A 7 2.35 -1.39 -2.91
N ALA A 8 2.28 -1.11 -4.20
CA ALA A 8 1.02 -1.05 -4.93
C ALA A 8 0.87 -2.32 -5.76
N ILE A 9 -0.29 -2.95 -5.68
CA ILE A 9 -0.54 -4.29 -6.23
C ILE A 9 -1.92 -4.28 -6.89
N ARG A 10 -2.09 -5.12 -7.91
CA ARG A 10 -3.43 -5.53 -8.38
C ARG A 10 -3.87 -6.76 -7.61
N ARG A 11 -4.95 -6.62 -6.85
CA ARG A 11 -5.67 -7.69 -6.15
C ARG A 11 -6.82 -8.16 -7.03
N ASP A 12 -6.89 -9.45 -7.25
CA ASP A 12 -7.98 -10.07 -7.99
C ASP A 12 -9.26 -10.14 -7.12
N PRO A 13 -10.46 -10.26 -7.73
CA PRO A 13 -11.72 -10.28 -7.00
C PRO A 13 -11.84 -11.45 -6.00
N ASP A 14 -11.17 -12.57 -6.26
CA ASP A 14 -11.08 -13.73 -5.36
C ASP A 14 -10.13 -13.50 -4.17
N GLY A 15 -9.45 -12.36 -4.15
CA GLY A 15 -8.53 -11.94 -3.11
C GLY A 15 -7.09 -12.36 -3.32
N MET A 16 -6.74 -12.99 -4.44
CA MET A 16 -5.34 -13.22 -4.77
C MET A 16 -4.61 -11.90 -5.00
N LEU A 17 -3.35 -11.86 -4.57
CA LEU A 17 -2.46 -10.72 -4.80
C LEU A 17 -1.60 -11.00 -6.02
N GLY A 18 -1.69 -10.12 -7.02
CA GLY A 18 -0.78 -10.12 -8.16
C GLY A 18 0.64 -9.66 -7.79
N PRO A 19 1.51 -9.45 -8.79
CA PRO A 19 2.86 -8.93 -8.56
C PRO A 19 2.83 -7.47 -8.07
N ASP A 20 3.91 -7.07 -7.39
CA ASP A 20 4.14 -5.66 -7.03
C ASP A 20 4.25 -4.82 -8.32
N LEU A 21 3.29 -3.92 -8.54
CA LEU A 21 3.29 -2.97 -9.66
C LEU A 21 4.10 -1.71 -9.33
N TYR A 22 4.20 -1.40 -8.03
CA TYR A 22 5.11 -0.40 -7.49
C TYR A 22 5.66 -0.91 -6.17
N ARG A 23 6.93 -0.64 -5.91
CA ARG A 23 7.59 -0.98 -4.65
C ARG A 23 8.56 0.10 -4.23
N GLN A 24 8.39 0.58 -3.00
CA GLN A 24 9.29 1.56 -2.39
C GLN A 24 9.67 1.12 -0.98
N THR A 25 10.96 1.18 -0.68
CA THR A 25 11.46 1.00 0.69
C THR A 25 11.62 2.37 1.33
N PHE A 26 11.19 2.51 2.58
CA PHE A 26 11.31 3.76 3.32
C PHE A 26 11.55 3.49 4.82
N GLU A 27 11.93 4.54 5.55
CA GLU A 27 12.18 4.45 6.99
C GLU A 27 11.17 5.28 7.79
N ALA A 28 10.76 4.77 8.95
CA ALA A 28 9.93 5.48 9.90
C ALA A 28 10.34 5.15 11.35
N ALA A 29 9.88 5.96 12.31
CA ALA A 29 10.19 5.75 13.72
C ALA A 29 9.58 4.46 14.27
N ASP A 30 8.32 4.21 13.92
CA ASP A 30 7.49 3.09 14.37
C ASP A 30 6.41 2.76 13.32
N ASP A 31 5.55 1.79 13.64
CA ASP A 31 4.50 1.31 12.73
C ASP A 31 3.48 2.42 12.42
N ALA A 32 3.13 3.26 13.39
CA ALA A 32 2.17 4.36 13.21
C ALA A 32 2.75 5.45 12.29
N GLY A 33 4.01 5.81 12.49
CA GLY A 33 4.76 6.71 11.62
C GLY A 33 4.90 6.16 10.21
N ALA A 34 5.04 4.83 10.06
CA ALA A 34 5.09 4.19 8.75
C ALA A 34 3.77 4.34 7.99
N VAL A 35 2.63 4.13 8.66
CA VAL A 35 1.31 4.36 8.07
C VAL A 35 1.11 5.83 7.70
N ALA A 36 1.49 6.75 8.58
CA ALA A 36 1.37 8.18 8.32
C ALA A 36 2.25 8.63 7.13
N ALA A 37 3.45 8.05 6.97
CA ALA A 37 4.30 8.29 5.82
C ALA A 37 3.70 7.70 4.53
N ALA A 38 3.20 6.45 4.58
CA ALA A 38 2.59 5.79 3.44
C ALA A 38 1.37 6.53 2.89
N LYS A 39 0.53 7.10 3.76
CA LYS A 39 -0.63 7.92 3.34
C LYS A 39 -0.26 9.21 2.61
N ARG A 40 1.00 9.66 2.68
CA ARG A 40 1.50 10.84 1.96
C ARG A 40 2.14 10.48 0.62
N ILE A 41 2.25 9.19 0.29
CA ILE A 41 2.73 8.75 -1.01
C ILE A 41 1.62 9.02 -2.01
N ASP A 42 1.82 10.05 -2.83
CA ASP A 42 0.92 10.41 -3.92
C ASP A 42 1.21 9.50 -5.13
N LEU A 43 0.32 8.53 -5.35
CA LEU A 43 0.49 7.51 -6.37
C LEU A 43 -0.83 7.32 -7.11
N ASP A 44 -0.81 7.54 -8.43
CA ASP A 44 -1.95 7.26 -9.29
C ASP A 44 -2.10 5.74 -9.50
N LEU A 45 -2.91 5.12 -8.65
CA LEU A 45 -3.16 3.67 -8.67
C LEU A 45 -3.83 3.23 -9.97
N ALA A 46 -4.73 4.07 -10.52
CA ALA A 46 -5.46 3.75 -11.74
C ALA A 46 -4.52 3.72 -12.95
N ALA A 47 -3.65 4.71 -13.09
CA ALA A 47 -2.62 4.74 -14.14
C ALA A 47 -1.64 3.55 -14.04
N LEU A 48 -1.33 3.11 -12.82
CA LEU A 48 -0.50 1.92 -12.57
C LEU A 48 -1.24 0.60 -12.78
N GLY A 49 -2.57 0.60 -12.91
CA GLY A 49 -3.39 -0.61 -12.92
C GLY A 49 -3.44 -1.36 -11.59
N ALA A 50 -3.03 -0.70 -10.50
CA ALA A 50 -3.13 -1.19 -9.13
C ALA A 50 -4.50 -0.85 -8.54
N ASN A 51 -4.97 -1.66 -7.60
CA ASN A 51 -6.22 -1.40 -6.87
C ASN A 51 -6.07 -1.57 -5.35
N ALA A 52 -4.84 -1.80 -4.88
CA ALA A 52 -4.52 -2.00 -3.49
C ALA A 52 -3.11 -1.49 -3.18
N VAL A 53 -2.92 -0.97 -1.97
CA VAL A 53 -1.60 -0.68 -1.42
C VAL A 53 -1.39 -1.37 -0.08
N TYR A 54 -0.15 -1.76 0.19
CA TYR A 54 0.25 -2.46 1.41
C TYR A 54 1.51 -1.85 1.98
N VAL A 55 1.57 -1.76 3.30
CA VAL A 55 2.77 -1.49 4.07
C VAL A 55 3.11 -2.72 4.89
N SER A 56 4.34 -3.19 4.75
CA SER A 56 4.91 -4.22 5.61
C SER A 56 6.20 -3.75 6.25
N ALA A 57 6.52 -4.30 7.42
CA ALA A 57 7.86 -4.22 7.97
C ALA A 57 8.85 -5.01 7.09
N ALA A 58 10.15 -4.77 7.27
CA ALA A 58 11.20 -5.44 6.50
C ALA A 58 11.22 -6.98 6.66
N ASP A 59 10.69 -7.49 7.78
CA ASP A 59 10.53 -8.92 8.05
C ASP A 59 9.29 -9.55 7.37
N GLY A 60 8.52 -8.75 6.63
CA GLY A 60 7.31 -9.19 5.92
C GLY A 60 6.02 -9.08 6.74
N ARG A 61 6.07 -8.68 8.01
CA ARG A 61 4.86 -8.46 8.83
C ARG A 61 4.00 -7.37 8.21
N ALA A 62 2.73 -7.67 7.96
CA ALA A 62 1.75 -6.69 7.48
C ALA A 62 1.48 -5.63 8.57
N ILE A 63 1.56 -4.35 8.18
CA ILE A 63 1.32 -3.21 9.07
C ILE A 63 0.00 -2.55 8.72
N TRP A 64 -0.26 -2.34 7.43
CA TRP A 64 -1.44 -1.63 6.95
C TRP A 64 -1.70 -1.97 5.49
N SER A 65 -2.95 -1.86 5.07
CA SER A 65 -3.36 -1.96 3.68
C SER A 65 -4.54 -1.03 3.40
N LEU A 66 -4.71 -0.71 2.12
CA LEU A 66 -5.83 0.08 1.63
C LEU A 66 -6.26 -0.47 0.27
N HIS A 67 -7.54 -0.74 0.09
CA HIS A 67 -8.07 -1.26 -1.17
C HIS A 67 -9.04 -0.27 -1.81
N ALA A 68 -9.05 -0.19 -3.14
CA ALA A 68 -9.95 0.69 -3.87
C ALA A 68 -11.44 0.39 -3.58
N GLN A 69 -11.78 -0.87 -3.31
CA GLN A 69 -13.14 -1.29 -2.89
C GLN A 69 -13.57 -0.71 -1.53
N ASP A 70 -12.63 -0.27 -0.69
CA ASP A 70 -12.94 0.37 0.60
C ASP A 70 -13.36 1.84 0.41
N PHE A 71 -13.26 2.38 -0.82
CA PHE A 71 -13.77 3.69 -1.23
C PHE A 71 -14.74 3.52 -2.39
N PRO A 72 -16.04 3.35 -2.12
CA PRO A 72 -17.04 3.44 -3.17
C PRO A 72 -17.11 4.89 -3.64
N ASP A 73 -16.37 5.19 -4.71
CA ASP A 73 -16.47 6.40 -5.56
C ASP A 73 -16.29 7.77 -4.86
N PRO A 74 -15.27 8.59 -5.19
CA PRO A 74 -15.15 9.95 -4.68
C PRO A 74 -16.13 10.96 -5.34
N SER A 75 -17.07 10.50 -6.19
CA SER A 75 -18.06 11.37 -6.86
C SER A 75 -19.39 11.58 -6.11
N LEU A 76 -19.41 11.41 -4.78
CA LEU A 76 -20.51 11.82 -3.89
C LEU A 76 -20.13 13.03 -3.03
#